data_AF-A0A9D4NWY4-F1
#
_entry.id   AF-A0A9D4NWY4-F1
#
_cell.length_a   1.000
_cell.length_b   1.000
_cell.length_c   1.000
_cell.angle_alpha   90.00
_cell.angle_beta   90.00
_cell.angle_gamma   90.00
#
_symmetry.space_group_name_H-M   'P 1'
#
loop_
_entity.id
_entity.type
_entity.pdbx_description
1 polymer ?
#
loop_
_entity_poly.entity_id
_entity_poly.type
_entity_poly.pdbx_seq_one_letter_code
_entity_poly.pdbx_strand_id
1 'polypeptide(L)'
;MYLKIRHLCYNHAEEIFEQYHTTGYRIKHSIEITITNFWLIRMSLAIFSYRRQELNYWLYDPCTVLFHYLNPNLHIHYTCILAFILLTTIIETYFIFFYRTNPSVYQYLYDLVVVNTKQITHCYYPQDMITQMVEKTYRINLKIFQCNNMIFSHTSPLHHIGQFYCWHMTKIQFKLQLKHLNRRKLSSFKLKSLPYLSINSRSMLQLGLYCMDTIVYYFHFLIGFFLVIALIFYYYTIWNIFHLTHWYHHLLLLVEIAIILYDTFLTFQLICIISTLNILVIISFCSIQLETINNLLKCIHIQSSNRLKSQTLNLLSSLYLEHGKICQFYMIIFTKLYGKMIFIFLSFTLPMNVLFLIVFCTKNLSWIEKMQIIAIFCFHSFILIQSQLSLAMQTEVIHRPEKYLVSIIQNVTRLRLKMKLADLHYRLTQGPKYGPIISLFGAITNRIVLEVKWSAFILVIYLLFCLIFKIFSSRSIKCESIRCL
;
A
#
# COMPACT_ATOMS: atom_id res chain seq x y z
N MET A 1 12.14 11.21 17.52
CA MET A 1 12.42 10.08 16.60
C MET A 1 11.48 10.05 15.39
N TYR A 2 10.20 10.44 15.54
CA TYR A 2 9.18 10.52 14.48
C TYR A 2 9.45 11.46 13.28
N LEU A 3 10.53 12.25 13.32
CA LEU A 3 10.90 13.19 12.25
C LEU A 3 11.78 12.59 11.14
N LYS A 4 12.20 11.32 11.23
CA LYS A 4 12.94 10.65 10.14
C LYS A 4 12.01 10.15 9.02
N ILE A 5 11.08 11.01 8.58
CA ILE A 5 10.08 10.73 7.55
C ILE A 5 10.74 10.37 6.20
N ARG A 6 11.93 10.90 5.93
CA ARG A 6 12.65 10.72 4.67
C ARG A 6 13.10 9.28 4.39
N HIS A 7 13.18 8.43 5.42
CA HIS A 7 13.58 7.01 5.33
C HIS A 7 12.65 6.13 6.15
N LEU A 8 11.34 6.39 6.03
CA LEU A 8 10.33 5.82 6.91
C LEU A 8 10.34 4.29 6.89
N CYS A 9 10.38 3.68 5.70
CA CYS A 9 10.36 2.22 5.56
C CYS A 9 11.60 1.57 6.17
N TYR A 10 12.78 2.15 5.90
CA TYR A 10 14.06 1.67 6.42
C TYR A 10 14.09 1.74 7.95
N ASN A 11 13.75 2.90 8.52
CA ASN A 11 13.83 3.12 9.98
C ASN A 11 12.85 2.22 10.73
N HIS A 12 11.63 2.02 10.22
CA HIS A 12 10.66 1.14 10.87
C HIS A 12 11.07 -0.34 10.77
N ALA A 13 11.57 -0.78 9.61
CA ALA A 13 12.05 -2.16 9.48
C ALA A 13 13.28 -2.43 10.37
N GLU A 14 14.16 -1.45 10.53
CA GLU A 14 15.30 -1.51 11.44
C GLU A 14 14.84 -1.53 12.91
N GLU A 15 13.93 -0.63 13.30
CA GLU A 15 13.38 -0.55 14.66
C GLU A 15 12.64 -1.86 15.06
N ILE A 16 11.76 -2.37 14.20
CA ILE A 16 11.00 -3.60 14.44
C ILE A 16 11.93 -4.79 14.67
N PHE A 17 13.10 -4.84 14.05
CA PHE A 17 13.98 -6.00 14.14
C PHE A 17 15.07 -5.84 15.20
N GLU A 18 15.76 -4.70 15.21
CA GLU A 18 16.90 -4.44 16.09
C GLU A 18 16.45 -4.04 17.50
N GLN A 19 15.34 -3.31 17.64
CA GLN A 19 14.89 -2.77 18.93
C GLN A 19 13.79 -3.60 19.61
N TYR A 20 13.28 -4.65 18.95
CA TYR A 20 12.15 -5.47 19.43
C TYR A 20 12.25 -5.94 20.89
N HIS A 21 13.45 -6.34 21.30
CA HIS A 21 13.70 -6.90 22.63
C HIS A 21 13.96 -5.82 23.70
N THR A 22 14.08 -4.55 23.30
CA THR A 22 14.33 -3.46 24.23
C THR A 22 13.05 -3.11 24.99
N THR A 23 13.20 -2.76 26.27
CA THR A 23 12.08 -2.29 27.11
C THR A 23 11.48 -1.01 26.56
N GLY A 24 12.33 -0.08 26.07
CA GLY A 24 11.90 1.18 25.49
C GLY A 24 10.95 1.00 24.30
N TYR A 25 11.26 0.07 23.38
CA TYR A 25 10.39 -0.26 22.25
C TYR A 25 9.01 -0.76 22.70
N ARG A 26 8.95 -1.67 23.70
CA ARG A 26 7.69 -2.19 24.22
C ARG A 26 6.86 -1.13 24.91
N ILE A 27 7.49 -0.28 25.72
CA ILE A 27 6.82 0.81 26.43
C ILE A 27 6.23 1.80 25.41
N LYS A 28 7.02 2.21 24.41
CA LYS A 28 6.59 3.10 23.33
C LYS A 28 5.31 2.60 22.65
N HIS A 29 5.34 1.37 22.11
CA HIS A 29 4.18 0.84 21.39
C HIS A 29 3.00 0.47 22.30
N SER A 30 3.24 0.23 23.59
CA SER A 30 2.16 0.03 24.56
C SER A 30 1.43 1.33 24.86
N ILE A 31 2.16 2.45 24.94
CA ILE A 31 1.58 3.79 25.08
C ILE A 31 0.73 4.11 23.85
N GLU A 32 1.23 3.84 22.64
CA GLU A 32 0.47 4.01 21.39
C GLU A 32 -0.86 3.26 21.42
N ILE A 33 -0.83 1.95 21.71
CA ILE A 33 -2.06 1.13 21.82
C ILE A 33 -3.00 1.67 22.90
N THR A 34 -2.47 2.11 24.04
CA THR A 34 -3.27 2.63 25.15
C THR A 34 -3.99 3.91 24.77
N ILE A 35 -3.30 4.83 24.08
CA ILE A 35 -3.89 6.09 23.58
C ILE A 35 -4.98 5.78 22.55
N THR A 36 -4.72 4.89 21.59
CA THR A 36 -5.72 4.55 20.57
C THR A 36 -6.93 3.80 21.17
N ASN A 37 -6.73 2.95 22.17
CA ASN A 37 -7.82 2.30 22.92
C ASN A 37 -8.67 3.32 23.68
N PHE A 38 -8.04 4.31 24.31
CA PHE A 38 -8.77 5.39 24.97
C PHE A 38 -9.68 6.14 23.99
N TRP A 39 -9.19 6.46 22.79
CA TRP A 39 -10.00 7.05 21.72
C TRP A 39 -11.15 6.15 21.27
N LEU A 40 -10.90 4.85 21.10
CA LEU A 40 -11.95 3.91 20.71
C LEU A 40 -13.06 3.84 21.75
N ILE A 41 -12.71 3.78 23.04
CA ILE A 41 -13.67 3.78 24.15
C ILE A 41 -14.46 5.09 24.15
N ARG A 42 -13.77 6.22 24.03
CA ARG A 42 -14.37 7.56 23.96
C ARG A 42 -15.42 7.67 22.82
N MET A 43 -15.06 7.27 21.60
CA MET A 43 -15.99 7.26 20.46
C MET A 43 -17.17 6.31 20.67
N SER A 44 -16.92 5.14 21.25
CA SER A 44 -17.97 4.15 21.54
C SER A 44 -18.95 4.67 22.60
N LEU A 45 -18.46 5.33 23.65
CA LEU A 45 -19.27 5.97 24.68
C LEU A 45 -20.09 7.12 24.09
N ALA A 46 -19.51 7.94 23.20
CA ALA A 46 -20.25 9.00 22.53
C ALA A 46 -21.37 8.47 21.64
N ILE A 47 -21.15 7.38 20.89
CA ILE A 47 -22.19 6.70 20.10
C ILE A 47 -23.30 6.17 21.01
N PHE A 48 -22.93 5.49 22.11
CA PHE A 48 -23.88 4.92 23.06
C PHE A 48 -24.71 6.00 23.75
N SER A 49 -24.05 7.06 24.21
CA SER A 49 -24.66 8.24 24.82
C SER A 49 -25.61 8.96 23.86
N TYR A 50 -25.23 9.16 22.61
CA TYR A 50 -26.13 9.78 21.62
C TYR A 50 -27.42 8.96 21.41
N ARG A 51 -27.34 7.62 21.54
CA ARG A 51 -28.50 6.73 21.39
C ARG A 51 -29.36 6.63 22.65
N ARG A 52 -28.78 6.73 23.84
CA ARG A 52 -29.51 6.75 25.12
C ARG A 52 -29.66 8.19 25.60
N GLN A 53 -30.84 8.76 25.39
CA GLN A 53 -31.18 10.14 25.78
C GLN A 53 -30.92 10.48 27.27
N GLU A 54 -30.79 9.46 28.12
CA GLU A 54 -30.47 9.59 29.55
C GLU A 54 -29.01 10.02 29.82
N LEU A 55 -28.09 9.74 28.88
CA LEU A 55 -26.68 10.05 29.02
C LEU A 55 -26.28 11.05 27.94
N ASN A 56 -25.96 12.28 28.35
CA ASN A 56 -25.56 13.36 27.43
C ASN A 56 -24.04 13.52 27.29
N TYR A 57 -23.26 12.47 27.54
CA TYR A 57 -21.80 12.47 27.37
C TYR A 57 -21.34 12.99 26.01
N TRP A 58 -22.05 12.64 24.93
CA TRP A 58 -21.71 13.07 23.57
C TRP A 58 -21.71 14.60 23.37
N LEU A 59 -22.44 15.36 24.21
CA LEU A 59 -22.45 16.83 24.20
C LEU A 59 -21.19 17.45 24.83
N TYR A 60 -20.43 16.67 25.60
CA TYR A 60 -19.23 17.13 26.29
C TYR A 60 -17.95 16.68 25.58
N ASP A 61 -18.07 15.86 24.53
CA ASP A 61 -16.97 15.39 23.72
C ASP A 61 -16.79 16.32 22.50
N PRO A 62 -15.69 17.09 22.42
CA PRO A 62 -15.50 18.07 21.37
C PRO A 62 -15.49 17.47 19.96
N CYS A 63 -14.91 16.28 19.76
CA CYS A 63 -14.90 15.65 18.43
C CYS A 63 -16.29 15.25 17.98
N THR A 64 -17.11 14.67 18.86
CA THR A 64 -18.48 14.27 18.48
C THR A 64 -19.40 15.47 18.33
N VAL A 65 -19.24 16.49 19.16
CA VAL A 65 -19.96 17.77 18.99
C VAL A 65 -19.61 18.43 17.67
N LEU A 66 -18.34 18.42 17.26
CA LEU A 66 -17.93 18.92 15.94
C LEU A 66 -18.63 18.16 14.81
N PHE A 67 -18.64 16.82 14.86
CA PHE A 67 -19.32 16.01 13.84
C PHE A 67 -20.83 16.26 13.81
N HIS A 68 -21.44 16.43 14.97
CA HIS A 68 -22.85 16.78 15.08
C HIS A 68 -23.16 18.17 14.52
N TYR A 69 -22.34 19.16 14.85
CA TYR A 69 -22.48 20.53 14.37
C TYR A 69 -22.32 20.62 12.85
N LEU A 70 -21.34 19.92 12.28
CA LEU A 70 -21.07 19.94 10.84
C LEU A 70 -22.15 19.21 10.04
N ASN A 71 -22.58 18.02 10.48
CA ASN A 71 -23.61 17.24 9.80
C ASN A 71 -24.40 16.39 10.82
N PRO A 72 -25.50 16.91 11.40
CA PRO A 72 -26.22 16.21 12.46
C PRO A 72 -26.80 14.87 11.98
N ASN A 73 -27.19 14.78 10.71
CA ASN A 73 -27.73 13.55 10.11
C ASN A 73 -26.66 12.46 9.94
N LEU A 74 -25.38 12.84 9.80
CA LEU A 74 -24.26 11.93 9.55
C LEU A 74 -23.34 11.73 10.75
N HIS A 75 -23.54 12.46 11.84
CA HIS A 75 -22.81 12.37 13.10
C HIS A 75 -22.41 10.94 13.50
N ILE A 76 -23.39 10.04 13.66
CA ILE A 76 -23.13 8.66 14.09
C ILE A 76 -22.22 7.94 13.08
N HIS A 77 -22.41 8.18 11.78
CA HIS A 77 -21.62 7.52 10.74
C HIS A 77 -20.18 7.99 10.76
N TYR A 78 -19.93 9.30 10.88
CA TYR A 78 -18.58 9.83 11.01
C TYR A 78 -17.87 9.31 12.27
N THR A 79 -18.61 9.23 13.38
CA THR A 79 -18.08 8.67 14.63
C THR A 79 -17.77 7.17 14.50
N CYS A 80 -18.63 6.40 13.81
CA CYS A 80 -18.36 5.00 13.51
C CYS A 80 -17.14 4.82 12.60
N ILE A 81 -17.01 5.61 11.52
CA ILE A 81 -15.83 5.58 10.64
C ILE A 81 -14.56 5.79 11.44
N LEU A 82 -14.54 6.80 12.31
CA LEU A 82 -13.38 7.09 13.15
C LEU A 82 -13.07 5.92 14.10
N ALA A 83 -14.09 5.35 14.75
CA ALA A 83 -13.92 4.16 15.59
C ALA A 83 -13.34 2.97 14.81
N PHE A 84 -13.78 2.75 13.56
CA PHE A 84 -13.22 1.70 12.72
C PHE A 84 -11.77 1.95 12.34
N ILE A 85 -11.40 3.19 12.00
CA ILE A 85 -10.01 3.56 11.72
C ILE A 85 -9.13 3.26 12.94
N LEU A 86 -9.55 3.70 14.13
CA LEU A 86 -8.84 3.45 15.39
C LEU A 86 -8.70 1.96 15.68
N LEU A 87 -9.77 1.18 15.50
CA LEU A 87 -9.74 -0.28 15.69
C LEU A 87 -8.78 -0.96 14.72
N THR A 88 -8.78 -0.57 13.44
CA THR A 88 -7.81 -1.08 12.47
C THR A 88 -6.38 -0.75 12.88
N THR A 89 -6.11 0.47 13.35
CA THR A 89 -4.77 0.86 13.82
C THR A 89 -4.33 0.10 15.05
N ILE A 90 -5.21 -0.15 16.03
CA ILE A 90 -4.87 -0.99 17.20
C ILE A 90 -4.44 -2.38 16.76
N ILE A 91 -5.25 -2.99 15.90
CA ILE A 91 -4.98 -4.34 15.39
C ILE A 91 -3.66 -4.36 14.63
N GLU A 92 -3.44 -3.40 13.73
CA GLU A 92 -2.20 -3.28 12.95
C GLU A 92 -0.98 -3.09 13.84
N THR A 93 -1.04 -2.18 14.81
CA THR A 93 0.04 -1.90 15.76
C THR A 93 0.35 -3.14 16.59
N TYR A 94 -0.68 -3.85 17.05
CA TYR A 94 -0.52 -5.11 17.76
C TYR A 94 0.15 -6.19 16.90
N PHE A 95 -0.30 -6.36 15.65
CA PHE A 95 0.25 -7.38 14.76
C PHE A 95 1.70 -7.12 14.34
N ILE A 96 2.03 -5.85 14.05
CA ILE A 96 3.37 -5.47 13.61
C ILE A 96 4.37 -5.48 14.78
N PHE A 97 4.01 -4.86 15.90
CA PHE A 97 4.98 -4.59 16.96
C PHE A 97 4.97 -5.63 18.10
N PHE A 98 3.86 -6.34 18.32
CA PHE A 98 3.73 -7.31 19.43
C PHE A 98 3.63 -8.76 18.98
N TYR A 99 2.95 -9.05 17.87
CA TYR A 99 2.70 -10.41 17.39
C TYR A 99 3.91 -11.02 16.64
N ARG A 100 4.99 -11.34 17.35
CA ARG A 100 6.16 -12.03 16.77
C ARG A 100 6.00 -13.54 16.85
N THR A 101 5.28 -14.13 15.89
CA THR A 101 5.10 -15.59 15.83
C THR A 101 6.15 -16.33 15.02
N ASN A 102 6.97 -15.65 14.20
CA ASN A 102 7.99 -16.34 13.40
C ASN A 102 9.17 -15.41 13.04
N PRO A 103 10.39 -15.63 13.58
CA PRO A 103 11.55 -14.79 13.29
C PRO A 103 11.93 -14.80 11.80
N SER A 104 11.62 -15.89 11.09
CA SER A 104 11.91 -16.02 9.66
C SER A 104 11.17 -15.02 8.79
N VAL A 105 9.90 -14.71 9.08
CA VAL A 105 9.09 -13.77 8.29
C VAL A 105 9.67 -12.36 8.34
N TYR A 106 9.93 -11.88 9.56
CA TYR A 106 10.52 -10.57 9.78
C TYR A 106 11.98 -10.51 9.29
N GLN A 107 12.72 -11.63 9.33
CA GLN A 107 14.06 -11.70 8.75
C GLN A 107 14.06 -11.45 7.24
N TYR A 108 13.07 -11.94 6.49
CA TYR A 108 13.00 -11.65 5.05
C TYR A 108 12.80 -10.15 4.79
N LEU A 109 11.88 -9.51 5.52
CA LEU A 109 11.63 -8.07 5.39
C LEU A 109 12.88 -7.26 5.78
N TYR A 110 13.54 -7.65 6.86
CA TYR A 110 14.78 -7.04 7.31
C TYR A 110 15.90 -7.19 6.26
N ASP A 111 16.06 -8.36 5.67
CA ASP A 111 17.05 -8.60 4.61
C ASP A 111 16.76 -7.75 3.35
N LEU A 112 15.49 -7.68 2.96
CA LEU A 112 15.04 -6.97 1.76
C LEU A 112 15.12 -5.44 1.90
N VAL A 113 14.77 -4.90 3.06
CA VAL A 113 14.78 -3.46 3.31
C VAL A 113 16.12 -3.03 3.87
N VAL A 114 16.45 -3.46 5.09
CA VAL A 114 17.58 -2.93 5.85
C VAL A 114 18.91 -3.43 5.28
N VAL A 115 19.09 -4.75 5.15
CA VAL A 115 20.37 -5.32 4.69
C VAL A 115 20.63 -4.93 3.24
N ASN A 116 19.63 -4.98 2.37
CA ASN A 116 19.79 -4.58 0.97
C ASN A 116 20.16 -3.09 0.85
N THR A 117 19.48 -2.19 1.57
CA THR A 117 19.82 -0.77 1.56
C THR A 117 21.23 -0.54 2.11
N LYS A 118 21.60 -1.13 3.25
CA LYS A 118 22.98 -1.05 3.79
C LYS A 118 24.01 -1.54 2.76
N GLN A 119 23.82 -2.70 2.16
CA GLN A 119 24.74 -3.25 1.14
C GLN A 119 24.83 -2.37 -0.11
N ILE A 120 23.72 -1.84 -0.61
CA ILE A 120 23.70 -0.92 -1.76
C ILE A 120 24.43 0.38 -1.42
N THR A 121 24.26 0.90 -0.20
CA THR A 121 24.97 2.12 0.22
C THR A 121 26.49 1.97 0.20
N HIS A 122 27.00 0.78 0.54
CA HIS A 122 28.44 0.49 0.41
C HIS A 122 28.92 0.31 -1.04
N CYS A 123 28.01 0.25 -2.01
CA CYS A 123 28.30 0.05 -3.43
C CYS A 123 28.21 1.34 -4.26
N TYR A 124 27.90 2.50 -3.67
CA TYR A 124 27.97 3.77 -4.38
C TYR A 124 29.40 4.06 -4.85
N TYR A 125 29.52 4.58 -6.07
CA TYR A 125 30.76 5.21 -6.50
C TYR A 125 30.99 6.51 -5.72
N PRO A 126 32.25 6.99 -5.63
CA PRO A 126 32.54 8.33 -5.10
C PRO A 126 31.74 9.40 -5.85
N GLN A 127 31.34 10.46 -5.13
CA GLN A 127 30.47 11.50 -5.67
C GLN A 127 31.06 12.17 -6.93
N ASP A 128 32.37 12.39 -6.97
CA ASP A 128 33.06 12.99 -8.11
C ASP A 128 33.01 12.10 -9.36
N MET A 129 33.07 10.79 -9.16
CA MET A 129 32.94 9.84 -10.27
C MET A 129 31.50 9.83 -10.78
N ILE A 130 30.52 9.91 -9.88
CA ILE A 130 29.09 9.97 -10.23
C ILE A 130 28.80 11.22 -11.06
N THR A 131 29.27 12.39 -10.65
CA THR A 131 29.05 13.64 -11.38
C THR A 131 29.66 13.58 -12.78
N GLN A 132 30.90 13.11 -12.91
CA GLN A 132 31.56 12.91 -14.21
C GLN A 132 30.78 11.92 -15.11
N MET A 133 30.30 10.82 -14.56
CA MET A 133 29.52 9.83 -15.32
C MET A 133 28.17 10.39 -15.77
N VAL A 134 27.49 11.18 -14.94
CA VAL A 134 26.23 11.85 -15.29
C VAL A 134 26.46 12.88 -16.39
N GLU A 135 27.49 13.72 -16.28
CA GLU A 135 27.84 14.72 -17.30
C GLU A 135 28.18 14.08 -18.64
N LYS A 136 28.99 13.00 -18.63
CA LYS A 136 29.31 12.24 -19.84
C LYS A 136 28.05 11.67 -20.49
N THR A 137 27.16 11.08 -19.70
CA THR A 137 25.89 10.54 -20.20
C THR A 137 24.98 11.64 -20.74
N TYR A 138 24.94 12.80 -20.07
CA TYR A 138 24.15 13.96 -20.49
C TYR A 138 24.61 14.48 -21.84
N ARG A 139 25.92 14.67 -22.04
CA ARG A 139 26.47 15.13 -23.33
C ARG A 139 26.12 14.19 -24.48
N ILE A 140 26.10 12.88 -24.24
CA ILE A 140 25.70 11.87 -25.23
C ILE A 140 24.20 11.99 -25.53
N ASN A 141 23.36 12.00 -24.48
CA ASN A 141 21.91 12.10 -24.62
C ASN A 141 21.47 13.40 -25.31
N LEU A 142 22.12 14.53 -24.99
CA LEU A 142 21.84 15.83 -25.60
C LEU A 142 22.13 15.82 -27.10
N LYS A 143 23.27 15.25 -27.52
CA LYS A 143 23.60 15.11 -28.94
C LYS A 143 22.55 14.27 -29.68
N ILE A 144 22.16 13.12 -29.12
CA ILE A 144 21.13 12.25 -29.70
C ILE A 144 19.79 12.99 -29.79
N PHE A 145 19.39 13.71 -28.74
CA PHE A 145 18.14 14.46 -28.70
C PHE A 145 18.10 15.58 -29.74
N GLN A 146 19.21 16.31 -29.92
CA GLN A 146 19.33 17.38 -30.92
C GLN A 146 19.33 16.84 -32.35
N CYS A 147 19.98 15.71 -32.61
CA CYS A 147 19.95 15.05 -33.92
C CYS A 147 18.53 14.60 -34.29
N ASN A 148 17.75 14.11 -33.32
CA ASN A 148 16.39 13.62 -33.56
C ASN A 148 15.34 14.74 -33.59
N ASN A 149 15.62 15.90 -32.98
CA ASN A 149 14.67 17.02 -32.89
C ASN A 149 15.33 18.34 -33.30
N MET A 150 15.29 18.65 -34.60
CA MET A 150 15.86 19.87 -35.18
C MET A 150 15.34 21.17 -34.54
N ILE A 151 14.11 21.15 -34.00
CA ILE A 151 13.46 22.27 -33.30
C ILE A 151 14.22 22.69 -32.02
N PHE A 152 15.00 21.79 -31.42
CA PHE A 152 15.81 22.05 -30.22
C PHE A 152 17.32 22.16 -30.51
N SER A 153 17.68 22.35 -31.78
CA SER A 153 19.07 22.51 -32.22
C SER A 153 19.75 23.73 -31.58
N HIS A 154 21.09 23.78 -31.64
CA HIS A 154 21.90 24.85 -31.03
C HIS A 154 21.54 26.27 -31.51
N THR A 155 20.90 26.40 -32.67
CA THR A 155 20.48 27.68 -33.25
C THR A 155 19.04 28.06 -32.88
N SER A 156 18.31 27.18 -32.20
CA SER A 156 16.90 27.41 -31.84
C SER A 156 16.75 28.18 -30.51
N PRO A 157 15.73 29.05 -30.38
CA PRO A 157 15.42 29.70 -29.10
C PRO A 157 14.96 28.70 -28.03
N LEU A 158 14.51 27.51 -28.44
CA LEU A 158 14.06 26.43 -27.54
C LEU A 158 15.21 25.55 -27.02
N HIS A 159 16.46 25.82 -27.43
CA HIS A 159 17.64 25.04 -27.06
C HIS A 159 17.79 24.85 -25.54
N HIS A 160 17.58 25.91 -24.76
CA HIS A 160 17.69 25.86 -23.29
C HIS A 160 16.62 24.96 -22.64
N ILE A 161 15.41 24.92 -23.20
CA ILE A 161 14.35 24.01 -22.74
C ILE A 161 14.75 22.56 -23.04
N GLY A 162 15.32 22.31 -24.23
CA GLY A 162 15.86 21.00 -24.61
C GLY A 162 16.99 20.53 -23.71
N GLN A 163 17.93 21.41 -23.34
CA GLN A 163 19.01 21.13 -22.39
C GLN A 163 18.46 20.79 -21.00
N PHE A 164 17.54 21.61 -20.48
CA PHE A 164 16.90 21.38 -19.19
C PHE A 164 16.20 20.02 -19.15
N TYR A 165 15.37 19.73 -20.15
CA TYR A 165 14.70 18.43 -20.29
C TYR A 165 15.70 17.27 -20.36
N CYS A 166 16.73 17.36 -21.20
CA CYS A 166 17.75 16.32 -21.33
C CYS A 166 18.54 16.09 -20.04
N TRP A 167 18.85 17.15 -19.29
CA TRP A 167 19.54 17.06 -18.01
C TRP A 167 18.71 16.31 -16.98
N HIS A 168 17.44 16.69 -16.82
CA HIS A 168 16.51 16.03 -15.90
C HIS A 168 16.26 14.58 -16.31
N MET A 169 15.99 14.32 -17.59
CA MET A 169 15.82 12.96 -18.11
C MET A 169 17.07 12.11 -17.91
N THR A 170 18.26 12.65 -18.14
CA THR A 170 19.52 11.92 -17.91
C THR A 170 19.69 11.59 -16.44
N LYS A 171 19.44 12.53 -15.53
CA LYS A 171 19.50 12.26 -14.08
C LYS A 171 18.51 11.16 -13.66
N ILE A 172 17.29 11.21 -14.19
CA ILE A 172 16.26 10.20 -13.93
C ILE A 172 16.72 8.84 -14.47
N GLN A 173 17.10 8.75 -15.75
CA GLN A 173 17.60 7.51 -16.36
C GLN A 173 18.83 6.95 -15.64
N PHE A 174 19.78 7.82 -15.25
CA PHE A 174 20.99 7.42 -14.55
C PHE A 174 20.69 6.81 -13.18
N LYS A 175 19.70 7.37 -12.46
CA LYS A 175 19.18 6.80 -11.21
C LYS A 175 18.41 5.50 -11.46
N LEU A 176 17.49 5.47 -12.42
CA LEU A 176 16.67 4.30 -12.76
C LEU A 176 17.51 3.10 -13.21
N GLN A 177 18.55 3.34 -14.00
CA GLN A 177 19.49 2.32 -14.47
C GLN A 177 20.58 1.98 -13.45
N LEU A 178 20.60 2.69 -12.31
CA LEU A 178 21.52 2.52 -11.20
C LEU A 178 22.98 2.53 -11.63
N LYS A 179 23.31 3.43 -12.56
CA LYS A 179 24.68 3.63 -13.05
C LYS A 179 25.60 4.22 -11.98
N HIS A 180 25.04 4.76 -10.90
CA HIS A 180 25.76 5.21 -9.71
C HIS A 180 26.26 4.07 -8.82
N LEU A 181 25.88 2.80 -9.09
CA LEU A 181 26.30 1.65 -8.29
C LEU A 181 27.39 0.84 -8.99
N ASN A 182 28.38 0.40 -8.21
CA ASN A 182 29.32 -0.62 -8.63
C ASN A 182 28.65 -2.01 -8.59
N ARG A 183 28.12 -2.44 -9.75
CA ARG A 183 27.42 -3.73 -9.90
C ARG A 183 28.30 -4.93 -9.56
N ARG A 184 29.62 -4.87 -9.80
CA ARG A 184 30.55 -5.96 -9.47
C ARG A 184 30.65 -6.11 -7.95
N LYS A 185 30.78 -5.00 -7.23
CA LYS A 185 30.78 -5.00 -5.76
C LYS A 185 29.43 -5.44 -5.19
N LEU A 186 28.32 -5.04 -5.80
CA LEU A 186 26.99 -5.48 -5.36
C LEU A 186 26.77 -6.99 -5.57
N SER A 187 27.36 -7.57 -6.63
CA SER A 187 27.23 -9.00 -6.94
C SER A 187 27.92 -9.94 -5.95
N SER A 188 28.92 -9.46 -5.21
CA SER A 188 29.59 -10.26 -4.17
C SER A 188 28.78 -10.37 -2.88
N PHE A 189 27.89 -9.40 -2.63
CA PHE A 189 26.99 -9.45 -1.49
C PHE A 189 25.78 -10.34 -1.78
N LYS A 190 25.48 -11.25 -0.85
CA LYS A 190 24.28 -12.09 -0.89
C LYS A 190 23.38 -11.78 0.31
N LEU A 191 22.07 -11.83 0.08
CA LEU A 191 21.09 -11.78 1.16
C LEU A 191 21.00 -13.17 1.81
N LYS A 192 20.86 -13.23 3.13
CA LYS A 192 20.82 -14.50 3.88
C LYS A 192 19.59 -15.33 3.50
N SER A 193 18.44 -14.67 3.46
CA SER A 193 17.15 -15.29 3.17
C SER A 193 16.91 -15.55 1.67
N LEU A 194 17.49 -14.73 0.79
CA LEU A 194 17.34 -14.79 -0.66
C LEU A 194 18.71 -14.65 -1.39
N PRO A 195 19.60 -15.66 -1.30
CA PRO A 195 20.98 -15.54 -1.77
C PRO A 195 21.14 -15.45 -3.29
N TYR A 196 20.09 -15.79 -4.05
CA TYR A 196 20.09 -15.79 -5.52
C TYR A 196 19.29 -14.63 -6.13
N LEU A 197 18.87 -13.66 -5.31
CA LEU A 197 18.13 -12.50 -5.79
C LEU A 197 18.97 -11.73 -6.82
N SER A 198 18.41 -11.55 -8.03
CA SER A 198 19.13 -10.90 -9.12
C SER A 198 19.51 -9.45 -8.76
N ILE A 199 20.65 -8.97 -9.29
CA ILE A 199 21.09 -7.58 -9.07
C ILE A 199 20.00 -6.60 -9.53
N ASN A 200 19.34 -6.89 -10.67
CA ASN A 200 18.26 -6.06 -11.21
C ASN A 200 17.03 -6.03 -10.28
N SER A 201 16.71 -7.14 -9.63
CA SER A 201 15.62 -7.19 -8.63
C SER A 201 15.97 -6.38 -7.39
N ARG A 202 17.19 -6.52 -6.85
CA ARG A 202 17.69 -5.74 -5.68
C ARG A 202 17.71 -4.23 -5.94
N SER A 203 18.15 -3.91 -7.13
CA SER A 203 18.20 -2.59 -7.75
C SER A 203 16.82 -1.94 -7.81
N MET A 204 15.85 -2.65 -8.37
CA MET A 204 14.47 -2.17 -8.49
C MET A 204 13.76 -2.13 -7.14
N LEU A 205 14.10 -3.03 -6.21
CA LEU A 205 13.64 -2.95 -4.83
C LEU A 205 14.06 -1.61 -4.20
N GLN A 206 15.34 -1.25 -4.35
CA GLN A 206 15.86 0.02 -3.80
C GLN A 206 15.20 1.23 -4.44
N LEU A 207 14.97 1.18 -5.75
CA LEU A 207 14.23 2.23 -6.45
C LEU A 207 12.79 2.34 -5.92
N GLY A 208 12.12 1.20 -5.73
CA GLY A 208 10.80 1.12 -5.13
C GLY A 208 10.77 1.74 -3.74
N LEU A 209 11.70 1.35 -2.85
CA LEU A 209 11.86 1.96 -1.52
C LEU A 209 12.03 3.48 -1.62
N TYR A 210 12.93 3.95 -2.47
CA TYR A 210 13.20 5.37 -2.63
C TYR A 210 11.97 6.14 -3.12
N CYS A 211 11.29 5.64 -4.14
CA CYS A 211 10.06 6.26 -4.64
C CYS A 211 8.98 6.29 -3.57
N MET A 212 8.81 5.19 -2.84
CA MET A 212 7.82 5.09 -1.78
C MET A 212 8.14 6.03 -0.61
N ASP A 213 9.37 6.05 -0.09
CA ASP A 213 9.78 7.00 0.95
C ASP A 213 9.58 8.46 0.50
N THR A 214 9.86 8.77 -0.77
CA THR A 214 9.65 10.11 -1.34
C THR A 214 8.16 10.46 -1.40
N ILE A 215 7.32 9.56 -1.91
CA ILE A 215 5.86 9.73 -1.99
C ILE A 215 5.28 9.90 -0.59
N VAL A 216 5.66 9.03 0.34
CA VAL A 216 5.23 9.05 1.75
C VAL A 216 5.65 10.36 2.42
N TYR A 217 6.87 10.86 2.15
CA TYR A 217 7.33 12.15 2.66
C TYR A 217 6.44 13.32 2.19
N TYR A 218 6.14 13.39 0.89
CA TYR A 218 5.27 14.44 0.36
C TYR A 218 3.83 14.32 0.89
N PHE A 219 3.31 13.10 1.02
CA PHE A 219 1.98 12.90 1.61
C PHE A 219 1.95 13.28 3.09
N HIS A 220 2.99 12.96 3.88
CA HIS A 220 3.09 13.41 5.28
C HIS A 220 3.06 14.94 5.37
N PHE A 221 3.79 15.62 4.49
CA PHE A 221 3.79 17.09 4.46
C PHE A 221 2.41 17.65 4.07
N LEU A 222 1.79 17.09 3.04
CA LEU A 222 0.46 17.49 2.56
C LEU A 222 -0.61 17.26 3.64
N ILE A 223 -0.65 16.06 4.23
CA ILE A 223 -1.59 15.70 5.29
C ILE A 223 -1.34 16.54 6.53
N GLY A 224 -0.08 16.73 6.93
CA GLY A 224 0.27 17.60 8.04
C GLY A 224 -0.24 19.03 7.86
N PHE A 225 -0.11 19.59 6.64
CA PHE A 225 -0.65 20.90 6.31
C PHE A 225 -2.17 20.97 6.42
N PHE A 226 -2.89 20.01 5.80
CA PHE A 226 -4.36 19.95 5.91
C PHE A 226 -4.84 19.70 7.34
N LEU A 227 -4.10 18.91 8.11
CA LEU A 227 -4.40 18.61 9.49
C LEU A 227 -4.25 19.86 10.36
N VAL A 228 -3.20 20.66 10.17
CA VAL A 228 -3.04 21.95 10.87
C VAL A 228 -4.22 22.88 10.57
N ILE A 229 -4.65 23.00 9.31
CA ILE A 229 -5.83 23.80 8.94
C ILE A 229 -7.09 23.25 9.61
N ALA A 230 -7.30 21.93 9.57
CA ALA A 230 -8.44 21.27 10.18
C ALA A 230 -8.46 21.46 11.71
N LEU A 231 -7.29 21.47 12.36
CA LEU A 231 -7.15 21.71 13.80
C LEU A 231 -7.43 23.16 14.17
N ILE A 232 -6.99 24.13 13.36
CA ILE A 232 -7.35 25.55 13.56
C ILE A 232 -8.87 25.73 13.46
N PHE A 233 -9.48 25.14 12.43
CA PHE A 233 -10.93 25.18 12.26
C PHE A 233 -11.66 24.48 13.41
N TYR A 234 -11.19 23.31 13.83
CA TYR A 234 -11.72 22.58 14.97
C TYR A 234 -11.63 23.41 16.26
N TYR A 235 -10.46 23.97 16.56
CA TYR A 235 -10.26 24.82 17.73
C TYR A 235 -11.22 26.01 17.72
N TYR A 236 -11.32 26.72 16.59
CA TYR A 236 -12.23 27.87 16.44
C TYR A 236 -13.71 27.48 16.61
N THR A 237 -14.10 26.31 16.08
CA THR A 237 -15.47 25.83 16.18
C THR A 237 -15.83 25.43 17.62
N ILE A 238 -14.95 24.70 18.29
CA ILE A 238 -15.12 24.29 19.68
C ILE A 238 -15.14 25.50 20.62
N TRP A 239 -14.26 26.47 20.37
CA TRP A 239 -14.22 27.75 21.07
C TRP A 239 -15.59 28.45 21.06
N ASN A 240 -16.20 28.54 19.88
CA ASN A 240 -17.49 29.19 19.70
C ASN A 240 -18.64 28.39 20.33
N ILE A 241 -18.58 27.06 20.32
CA ILE A 241 -19.65 26.20 20.86
C ILE A 241 -19.65 26.19 22.38
N PHE A 242 -18.49 26.03 23.01
CA PHE A 242 -18.39 25.80 24.46
C PHE A 242 -18.07 27.06 25.28
N HIS A 243 -17.84 28.21 24.63
CA HIS A 243 -17.48 29.47 25.29
C HIS A 243 -16.42 29.23 26.39
N LEU A 244 -15.27 28.68 26.01
CA LEU A 244 -14.24 28.24 26.96
C LEU A 244 -13.60 29.45 27.69
N THR A 245 -14.21 29.90 28.78
CA THR A 245 -13.81 31.14 29.49
C THR A 245 -12.58 30.96 30.38
N HIS A 246 -12.27 29.75 30.82
CA HIS A 246 -11.16 29.50 31.75
C HIS A 246 -9.92 28.91 31.05
N TRP A 247 -8.74 29.34 31.50
CA TRP A 247 -7.43 28.94 30.96
C TRP A 247 -7.21 27.42 30.94
N TYR A 248 -7.75 26.68 31.91
CA TYR A 248 -7.58 25.22 31.99
C TYR A 248 -8.33 24.47 30.87
N HIS A 249 -9.42 25.04 30.35
CA HIS A 249 -10.12 24.47 29.20
C HIS A 249 -9.30 24.58 27.91
N HIS A 250 -8.55 25.68 27.74
CA HIS A 250 -7.62 25.81 26.63
C HIS A 250 -6.49 24.78 26.71
N LEU A 251 -5.97 24.55 27.92
CA LEU A 251 -4.93 23.55 28.13
C LEU A 251 -5.44 22.14 27.81
N LEU A 252 -6.67 21.81 28.23
CA LEU A 252 -7.30 20.54 27.90
C LEU A 252 -7.49 20.36 26.38
N LEU A 253 -7.98 21.40 25.70
CA LEU A 253 -8.17 21.39 24.24
C LEU A 253 -6.84 21.28 23.48
N LEU A 254 -5.78 21.92 23.97
CA LEU A 254 -4.43 21.79 23.40
C LEU A 254 -3.88 20.37 23.56
N VAL A 255 -4.08 19.75 24.74
CA VAL A 255 -3.72 18.35 24.97
C VAL A 255 -4.50 17.44 24.03
N GLU A 256 -5.81 17.67 23.87
CA GLU A 256 -6.64 16.90 22.95
C GLU A 256 -6.17 17.03 21.50
N ILE A 257 -5.90 18.24 21.03
CA ILE A 257 -5.34 18.51 19.70
C ILE A 257 -4.00 17.79 19.50
N ALA A 258 -3.12 17.81 20.51
CA ALA A 258 -1.85 17.12 20.46
C ALA A 258 -2.03 15.60 20.32
N ILE A 259 -3.00 15.01 21.05
CA ILE A 259 -3.31 13.59 20.94
C ILE A 259 -3.91 13.26 19.56
N ILE A 260 -4.86 14.06 19.05
CA ILE A 260 -5.43 13.88 17.70
C ILE A 260 -4.31 13.91 16.66
N LEU A 261 -3.42 14.89 16.74
CA LEU A 261 -2.30 15.05 15.82
C LEU A 261 -1.35 13.85 15.90
N TYR A 262 -1.08 13.36 17.11
CA TYR A 262 -0.25 12.19 17.32
C TYR A 262 -0.87 10.93 16.71
N ASP A 263 -2.14 10.64 17.02
CA ASP A 263 -2.83 9.45 16.52
C ASP A 263 -3.03 9.49 15.01
N THR A 264 -3.42 10.63 14.44
CA THR A 264 -3.55 10.78 12.98
C THR A 264 -2.21 10.59 12.26
N PHE A 265 -1.12 11.06 12.85
CA PHE A 265 0.22 10.84 12.30
C PHE A 265 0.64 9.37 12.42
N LEU A 266 0.42 8.74 13.58
CA LEU A 266 0.73 7.32 13.82
C LEU A 266 -0.06 6.40 12.88
N THR A 267 -1.38 6.58 12.81
CA THR A 267 -2.28 5.82 11.93
C THR A 267 -1.83 5.94 10.47
N PHE A 268 -1.50 7.15 10.01
CA PHE A 268 -0.99 7.38 8.67
C PHE A 268 0.37 6.70 8.43
N GLN A 269 1.28 6.77 9.40
CA GLN A 269 2.57 6.08 9.32
C GLN A 269 2.39 4.57 9.20
N LEU A 270 1.51 3.98 10.00
CA LEU A 270 1.21 2.55 9.98
C LEU A 270 0.63 2.11 8.63
N ILE A 271 -0.37 2.84 8.13
CA ILE A 271 -0.95 2.60 6.80
C ILE A 271 0.12 2.73 5.72
N CYS A 272 1.00 3.72 5.81
CA CYS A 272 2.14 3.86 4.90
C CYS A 272 3.09 2.67 5.00
N ILE A 273 3.46 2.20 6.19
CA ILE A 273 4.35 1.04 6.37
C ILE A 273 3.74 -0.22 5.77
N ILE A 274 2.45 -0.46 6.02
CA ILE A 274 1.76 -1.65 5.48
C ILE A 274 1.62 -1.56 3.96
N SER A 275 1.18 -0.42 3.44
CA SER A 275 1.06 -0.21 1.99
C SER A 275 2.41 -0.26 1.30
N THR A 276 3.46 0.33 1.88
CA THR A 276 4.83 0.28 1.36
C THR A 276 5.41 -1.12 1.41
N LEU A 277 5.21 -1.89 2.49
CA LEU A 277 5.63 -3.28 2.56
C LEU A 277 4.87 -4.17 1.56
N ASN A 278 3.57 -3.98 1.42
CA ASN A 278 2.75 -4.66 0.40
C ASN A 278 3.25 -4.31 -1.01
N ILE A 279 3.44 -3.03 -1.30
CA ILE A 279 3.98 -2.53 -2.57
C ILE A 279 5.42 -3.03 -2.79
N LEU A 280 6.22 -3.16 -1.74
CA LEU A 280 7.57 -3.73 -1.82
C LEU A 280 7.51 -5.19 -2.25
N VAL A 281 6.63 -5.98 -1.65
CA VAL A 281 6.38 -7.37 -2.01
C VAL A 281 5.88 -7.48 -3.46
N ILE A 282 4.99 -6.56 -3.87
CA ILE A 282 4.47 -6.44 -5.25
C ILE A 282 5.58 -6.12 -6.25
N ILE A 283 6.34 -5.04 -6.02
CA ILE A 283 7.32 -4.46 -6.96
C ILE A 283 8.61 -5.28 -7.03
N SER A 284 9.15 -5.70 -5.88
CA SER A 284 10.50 -6.28 -5.85
C SER A 284 10.54 -7.77 -6.14
N PHE A 285 9.51 -8.51 -5.74
CA PHE A 285 9.51 -9.96 -5.74
C PHE A 285 8.57 -10.54 -6.81
N CYS A 286 7.39 -9.95 -6.99
CA CYS A 286 6.34 -10.53 -7.82
C CYS A 286 6.44 -10.20 -9.30
N SER A 287 6.73 -8.96 -9.69
CA SER A 287 6.88 -8.65 -11.11
C SER A 287 8.24 -9.11 -11.59
N ILE A 288 9.33 -8.54 -11.09
CA ILE A 288 10.62 -8.68 -11.78
C ILE A 288 11.23 -10.07 -11.66
N GLN A 289 11.32 -10.67 -10.46
CA GLN A 289 12.01 -11.97 -10.34
C GLN A 289 11.17 -13.11 -10.93
N LEU A 290 9.88 -13.19 -10.62
CA LEU A 290 9.02 -14.21 -11.26
C LEU A 290 8.89 -13.98 -12.76
N GLU A 291 8.84 -12.76 -13.26
CA GLU A 291 8.84 -12.49 -14.70
C GLU A 291 10.17 -12.87 -15.35
N THR A 292 11.31 -12.66 -14.69
CA THR A 292 12.59 -13.18 -15.19
C THR A 292 12.61 -14.71 -15.24
N ILE A 293 12.11 -15.38 -14.19
CA ILE A 293 11.98 -16.85 -14.17
C ILE A 293 11.05 -17.31 -15.30
N ASN A 294 9.89 -16.66 -15.47
CA ASN A 294 8.92 -16.97 -16.52
C ASN A 294 9.51 -16.78 -17.92
N ASN A 295 10.25 -15.68 -18.15
CA ASN A 295 10.90 -15.40 -19.42
C ASN A 295 12.00 -16.43 -19.71
N LEU A 296 12.80 -16.80 -18.70
CA LEU A 296 13.81 -17.86 -18.85
C LEU A 296 13.17 -19.21 -19.14
N LEU A 297 12.09 -19.57 -18.44
CA LEU A 297 11.34 -20.80 -18.72
C LEU A 297 10.72 -20.78 -20.12
N LYS A 298 10.20 -19.64 -20.59
CA LYS A 298 9.72 -19.47 -21.97
C LYS A 298 10.85 -19.67 -22.99
N CYS A 299 12.04 -19.11 -22.74
CA CYS A 299 13.21 -19.33 -23.60
C CYS A 299 13.63 -20.81 -23.61
N ILE A 300 13.67 -21.46 -22.46
CA ILE A 300 13.98 -22.90 -22.36
C ILE A 300 12.92 -23.72 -23.09
N HIS A 301 11.64 -23.37 -22.95
CA HIS A 301 10.54 -24.00 -23.68
C HIS A 301 10.75 -23.93 -25.20
N ILE A 302 11.04 -22.74 -25.73
CA ILE A 302 11.33 -22.55 -27.17
C ILE A 302 12.55 -23.37 -27.61
N GLN A 303 13.58 -23.46 -26.78
CA GLN A 303 14.79 -24.24 -27.04
C GLN A 303 14.63 -25.76 -26.80
N SER A 304 13.54 -26.19 -26.16
CA SER A 304 13.37 -27.57 -25.69
C SER A 304 13.01 -28.55 -26.80
N SER A 305 12.88 -28.11 -28.06
CA SER A 305 12.68 -29.01 -29.21
C SER A 305 13.78 -30.08 -29.34
N ASN A 306 14.95 -29.85 -28.74
CA ASN A 306 16.05 -30.81 -28.62
C ASN A 306 16.33 -31.20 -27.17
N ARG A 307 16.99 -32.34 -26.94
CA ARG A 307 17.45 -32.78 -25.60
C ARG A 307 18.19 -31.65 -24.88
N LEU A 308 17.76 -31.34 -23.66
CA LEU A 308 18.34 -30.28 -22.85
C LEU A 308 19.80 -30.60 -22.46
N LYS A 309 20.70 -29.65 -22.73
CA LYS A 309 22.12 -29.73 -22.37
C LYS A 309 22.31 -29.68 -20.84
N SER A 310 23.46 -30.15 -20.36
CA SER A 310 23.79 -30.16 -18.91
C SER A 310 23.71 -28.77 -18.26
N GLN A 311 24.12 -27.72 -18.98
CA GLN A 311 24.05 -26.33 -18.52
C GLN A 311 22.60 -25.85 -18.33
N THR A 312 21.69 -26.16 -19.27
CA THR A 312 20.28 -25.79 -19.15
C THR A 312 19.58 -26.58 -18.05
N LEU A 313 19.98 -27.83 -17.80
CA LEU A 313 19.49 -28.62 -16.67
C LEU A 313 19.90 -28.04 -15.31
N ASN A 314 21.12 -27.52 -15.19
CA ASN A 314 21.58 -26.85 -13.97
C ASN A 314 20.83 -25.52 -13.74
N LEU A 315 20.64 -24.73 -14.81
CA LEU A 315 19.82 -23.52 -14.77
C LEU A 315 18.39 -23.83 -14.32
N LEU A 316 17.76 -24.85 -14.91
CA LEU A 316 16.40 -25.27 -14.58
C LEU A 316 16.27 -25.73 -13.12
N SER A 317 17.28 -26.42 -12.58
CA SER A 317 17.32 -26.76 -11.16
C SER A 317 17.42 -25.51 -10.27
N SER A 318 18.17 -24.49 -10.68
CA SER A 318 18.25 -23.21 -9.98
C SER A 318 16.91 -22.49 -9.98
N LEU A 319 16.26 -22.40 -11.16
CA LEU A 319 14.95 -21.76 -11.33
C LEU A 319 13.88 -22.45 -10.47
N TYR A 320 13.88 -23.78 -10.42
CA TYR A 320 12.98 -24.55 -9.55
C TYR A 320 13.19 -24.21 -8.07
N LEU A 321 14.43 -24.14 -7.60
CA LEU A 321 14.73 -23.82 -6.20
C LEU A 321 14.36 -22.39 -5.85
N GLU A 322 14.59 -21.43 -6.76
CA GLU A 322 14.17 -20.05 -6.59
C GLU A 322 12.65 -19.92 -6.54
N HIS A 323 11.94 -20.50 -7.51
CA HIS A 323 10.48 -20.48 -7.56
C HIS A 323 9.87 -21.12 -6.31
N GLY A 324 10.40 -22.26 -5.86
CA GLY A 324 9.97 -22.91 -4.62
C GLY A 324 10.17 -22.04 -3.38
N LYS A 325 11.32 -21.36 -3.25
CA LYS A 325 11.57 -20.40 -2.16
C LYS A 325 10.63 -19.20 -2.22
N ILE A 326 10.34 -18.71 -3.43
CA ILE A 326 9.38 -17.63 -3.65
C ILE A 326 7.97 -18.03 -3.20
N CYS A 327 7.50 -19.22 -3.60
CA CYS A 327 6.20 -19.73 -3.18
C CYS A 327 6.11 -19.94 -1.66
N GLN A 328 7.18 -20.47 -1.06
CA GLN A 328 7.25 -20.65 0.40
C GLN A 328 7.21 -19.30 1.13
N PHE A 329 7.92 -18.29 0.63
CA PHE A 329 7.86 -16.93 1.16
C PHE A 329 6.44 -16.38 1.14
N TYR A 330 5.75 -16.45 -0.01
CA TYR A 330 4.36 -16.01 -0.16
C TYR A 330 3.43 -16.71 0.82
N MET A 331 3.53 -18.03 0.89
CA MET A 331 2.75 -18.84 1.81
C MET A 331 2.95 -18.39 3.25
N ILE A 332 4.19 -18.30 3.73
CA ILE A 332 4.45 -17.98 5.14
C ILE A 332 4.02 -16.54 5.46
N ILE A 333 4.30 -15.59 4.58
CA ILE A 333 4.00 -14.17 4.83
C ILE A 333 2.51 -13.90 4.84
N PHE A 334 1.77 -14.42 3.87
CA PHE A 334 0.32 -14.22 3.84
C PHE A 334 -0.40 -15.11 4.84
N THR A 335 0.05 -16.33 5.15
CA THR A 335 -0.62 -17.11 6.20
C THR A 335 -0.39 -16.54 7.60
N LYS A 336 0.82 -16.05 7.91
CA LYS A 336 1.18 -15.65 9.27
C LYS A 336 1.00 -14.17 9.57
N LEU A 337 1.19 -13.30 8.58
CA LEU A 337 1.25 -11.84 8.80
C LEU A 337 0.10 -11.15 8.05
N TYR A 338 0.14 -11.10 6.72
CA TYR A 338 -0.81 -10.26 5.98
C TYR A 338 -2.20 -10.86 5.82
N GLY A 339 -2.37 -12.18 5.77
CA GLY A 339 -3.68 -12.79 5.52
C GLY A 339 -4.69 -12.51 6.63
N LYS A 340 -4.22 -12.42 7.89
CA LYS A 340 -5.04 -11.98 9.02
C LYS A 340 -5.37 -10.51 8.92
N MET A 341 -4.39 -9.67 8.59
CA MET A 341 -4.59 -8.23 8.41
C MET A 341 -5.57 -7.91 7.28
N ILE A 342 -5.41 -8.56 6.13
CA ILE A 342 -6.29 -8.44 4.98
C ILE A 342 -7.68 -8.97 5.33
N PHE A 343 -7.79 -10.09 6.05
CA PHE A 343 -9.08 -10.60 6.50
C PHE A 343 -9.80 -9.59 7.40
N ILE A 344 -9.10 -9.01 8.37
CA ILE A 344 -9.66 -8.01 9.28
C ILE A 344 -10.08 -6.76 8.50
N PHE A 345 -9.21 -6.26 7.62
CA PHE A 345 -9.52 -5.14 6.73
C PHE A 345 -10.77 -5.41 5.90
N LEU A 346 -10.87 -6.56 5.21
CA LEU A 346 -12.05 -6.93 4.43
C LEU A 346 -13.31 -7.06 5.29
N SER A 347 -13.18 -7.63 6.49
CA SER A 347 -14.28 -7.80 7.44
C SER A 347 -14.86 -6.47 7.92
N PHE A 348 -14.06 -5.39 7.96
CA PHE A 348 -14.54 -4.06 8.33
C PHE A 348 -14.97 -3.20 7.14
N THR A 349 -14.20 -3.23 6.05
CA THR A 349 -14.44 -2.43 4.85
C THR A 349 -15.73 -2.80 4.12
N LEU A 350 -16.05 -4.10 4.00
CA LEU A 350 -17.27 -4.54 3.31
C LEU A 350 -18.55 -4.06 4.04
N PRO A 351 -18.72 -4.28 5.36
CA PRO A 351 -19.85 -3.73 6.11
C PRO A 351 -19.94 -2.20 6.05
N MET A 352 -18.81 -1.48 6.03
CA MET A 352 -18.82 -0.03 5.92
C MET A 352 -19.44 0.47 4.61
N ASN A 353 -19.12 -0.19 3.50
CA ASN A 353 -19.75 0.10 2.21
C ASN A 353 -21.28 -0.15 2.24
N VAL A 354 -21.71 -1.22 2.90
CA VAL A 354 -23.14 -1.51 3.09
C VAL A 354 -23.81 -0.45 3.97
N LEU A 355 -23.15 -0.01 5.05
CA LEU A 355 -23.66 1.05 5.92
C LEU A 355 -23.84 2.36 5.15
N PHE A 356 -22.86 2.77 4.33
CA PHE A 356 -22.99 3.97 3.48
C PHE A 356 -24.18 3.88 2.52
N LEU A 357 -24.41 2.70 1.92
CA LEU A 357 -25.56 2.47 1.07
C LEU A 357 -26.88 2.60 1.84
N ILE A 358 -27.00 1.94 2.99
CA ILE A 358 -28.22 2.01 3.81
C ILE A 358 -28.53 3.46 4.17
N VAL A 359 -27.53 4.23 4.57
CA VAL A 359 -27.69 5.65 4.93
C VAL A 359 -28.14 6.49 3.74
N PHE A 360 -27.54 6.24 2.58
CA PHE A 360 -27.91 6.92 1.33
C PHE A 360 -29.37 6.67 0.95
N CYS A 361 -29.86 5.43 1.14
CA CYS A 361 -31.22 5.04 0.78
C CYS A 361 -32.27 5.46 1.82
N THR A 362 -31.93 5.42 3.12
CA THR A 362 -32.92 5.56 4.21
C THR A 362 -33.07 6.97 4.75
N LYS A 363 -32.00 7.79 4.75
CA LYS A 363 -32.05 9.13 5.33
C LYS A 363 -32.44 10.20 4.31
N ASN A 364 -33.24 11.18 4.76
CA ASN A 364 -33.50 12.41 4.01
C ASN A 364 -32.28 13.34 4.10
N LEU A 365 -31.28 13.02 3.28
CA LEU A 365 -30.03 13.77 3.20
C LEU A 365 -30.14 14.91 2.20
N SER A 366 -29.51 16.04 2.54
CA SER A 366 -29.24 17.15 1.64
C SER A 366 -28.40 16.70 0.45
N TRP A 367 -28.37 17.51 -0.61
CA TRP A 367 -27.58 17.18 -1.80
C TRP A 367 -26.08 17.12 -1.49
N ILE A 368 -25.58 18.00 -0.62
CA ILE A 368 -24.17 18.05 -0.21
C ILE A 368 -23.80 16.78 0.56
N GLU A 369 -24.60 16.35 1.54
CA GLU A 369 -24.38 15.11 2.30
C GLU A 369 -24.38 13.86 1.39
N LYS A 370 -25.26 13.82 0.38
CA LYS A 370 -25.28 12.74 -0.61
C LYS A 370 -23.99 12.71 -1.43
N MET A 371 -23.52 13.87 -1.88
CA MET A 371 -22.26 13.97 -2.63
C MET A 371 -21.06 13.54 -1.78
N GLN A 372 -21.04 13.88 -0.48
CA GLN A 372 -20.01 13.44 0.46
C GLN A 372 -20.00 11.91 0.60
N ILE A 373 -21.18 11.28 0.81
CA ILE A 373 -21.27 9.82 0.91
C ILE A 373 -20.82 9.14 -0.39
N ILE A 374 -21.26 9.64 -1.55
CA ILE A 374 -20.85 9.09 -2.84
C ILE A 374 -19.33 9.20 -3.01
N ALA A 375 -18.73 10.34 -2.67
CA ALA A 375 -17.28 10.54 -2.77
C ALA A 375 -16.52 9.55 -1.87
N ILE A 376 -16.92 9.42 -0.60
CA ILE A 376 -16.32 8.48 0.36
C ILE A 376 -16.48 7.04 -0.15
N PHE A 377 -17.68 6.67 -0.58
CA PHE A 377 -18.00 5.34 -1.08
C PHE A 377 -17.17 4.98 -2.32
N CYS A 378 -17.08 5.88 -3.31
CA CYS A 378 -16.31 5.67 -4.55
C CYS A 378 -14.82 5.55 -4.25
N PHE A 379 -14.27 6.43 -3.41
CA PHE A 379 -12.85 6.41 -3.05
C PHE A 379 -12.49 5.12 -2.29
N HIS A 380 -13.29 4.75 -1.30
CA HIS A 380 -13.08 3.54 -0.52
C HIS A 380 -13.22 2.27 -1.38
N SER A 381 -14.24 2.21 -2.25
CA SER A 381 -14.42 1.08 -3.17
C SER A 381 -13.29 0.97 -4.19
N PHE A 382 -12.76 2.10 -4.68
CA PHE A 382 -11.60 2.12 -5.57
C PHE A 382 -10.37 1.52 -4.89
N ILE A 383 -10.06 1.95 -3.64
CA ILE A 383 -8.95 1.40 -2.86
C ILE A 383 -9.12 -0.11 -2.65
N LEU A 384 -10.32 -0.54 -2.26
CA LEU A 384 -10.64 -1.95 -2.03
C LEU A 384 -10.38 -2.78 -3.30
N ILE A 385 -10.96 -2.38 -4.44
CA ILE A 385 -10.81 -3.08 -5.71
C ILE A 385 -9.35 -3.09 -6.17
N GLN A 386 -8.66 -1.96 -6.09
CA GLN A 386 -7.26 -1.84 -6.53
C GLN A 386 -6.34 -2.72 -5.68
N SER A 387 -6.55 -2.77 -4.37
CA SER A 387 -5.76 -3.61 -3.46
C SER A 387 -5.94 -5.10 -3.79
N GLN A 388 -7.17 -5.56 -4.00
CA GLN A 388 -7.45 -6.95 -4.33
C GLN A 388 -6.96 -7.33 -5.73
N LEU A 389 -7.12 -6.43 -6.71
CA LEU A 389 -6.61 -6.64 -8.07
C LEU A 389 -5.09 -6.81 -8.07
N SER A 390 -4.39 -6.00 -7.29
CA SER A 390 -2.93 -6.12 -7.16
C SER A 390 -2.54 -7.49 -6.60
N LEU A 391 -3.21 -7.96 -5.54
CA LEU A 391 -2.97 -9.28 -4.94
C LEU A 391 -3.31 -10.43 -5.89
N ALA A 392 -4.36 -10.29 -6.69
CA ALA A 392 -4.74 -11.32 -7.66
C ALA A 392 -3.75 -11.45 -8.83
N MET A 393 -3.23 -10.32 -9.32
CA MET A 393 -2.17 -10.31 -10.34
C MET A 393 -0.92 -11.05 -9.87
N GLN A 394 -0.59 -10.98 -8.57
CA GLN A 394 0.52 -11.76 -8.00
C GLN A 394 0.30 -13.26 -8.13
N THR A 395 -0.89 -13.73 -7.72
CA THR A 395 -1.28 -15.14 -7.85
C THR A 395 -1.14 -15.60 -9.29
N GLU A 396 -1.57 -14.79 -10.27
CA GLU A 396 -1.44 -15.14 -11.69
C GLU A 396 0.03 -15.30 -12.14
N VAL A 397 0.90 -14.35 -11.76
CA VAL A 397 2.32 -14.38 -12.14
C VAL A 397 3.06 -15.57 -11.53
N ILE A 398 2.70 -15.98 -10.30
CA ILE A 398 3.27 -17.15 -9.62
C ILE A 398 2.94 -18.46 -10.37
N HIS A 399 1.74 -18.56 -10.95
CA HIS A 399 1.25 -19.77 -11.63
C HIS A 399 1.56 -19.82 -13.12
N ARG A 400 1.93 -18.69 -13.74
CA ARG A 400 2.34 -18.62 -15.16
C ARG A 400 3.39 -19.67 -15.60
N PRO A 401 4.35 -20.14 -14.78
CA PRO A 401 5.25 -21.24 -15.15
C PRO A 401 4.55 -22.52 -15.62
N GLU A 402 3.32 -22.80 -15.18
CA GLU A 402 2.57 -24.00 -15.55
C GLU A 402 2.53 -24.23 -17.08
N LYS A 403 2.38 -23.14 -17.83
CA LYS A 403 2.24 -23.15 -19.30
C LYS A 403 3.48 -23.68 -20.01
N TYR A 404 4.66 -23.54 -19.39
CA TYR A 404 5.94 -23.93 -19.99
C TYR A 404 6.44 -25.27 -19.47
N LEU A 405 5.98 -25.71 -18.29
CA LEU A 405 6.55 -26.85 -17.59
C LEU A 405 6.33 -28.19 -18.33
N VAL A 406 5.17 -28.41 -18.95
CA VAL A 406 4.84 -29.70 -19.60
C VAL A 406 5.88 -30.12 -20.64
N SER A 407 6.17 -29.24 -21.59
CA SER A 407 7.18 -29.50 -22.63
C SER A 407 8.59 -29.62 -22.06
N ILE A 408 8.91 -28.84 -21.02
CA ILE A 408 10.25 -28.90 -20.40
C ILE A 408 10.43 -30.26 -19.73
N ILE A 409 9.41 -30.73 -18.99
CA ILE A 409 9.41 -32.05 -18.31
C ILE A 409 9.64 -33.19 -19.30
N GLN A 410 9.01 -33.15 -20.48
CA GLN A 410 9.19 -34.17 -21.52
C GLN A 410 10.64 -34.27 -21.99
N ASN A 411 11.35 -33.15 -22.06
CA ASN A 411 12.70 -33.04 -22.63
C ASN A 411 13.85 -33.11 -21.59
N VAL A 412 13.52 -33.19 -20.29
CA VAL A 412 14.50 -33.38 -19.22
C VAL A 412 14.93 -34.85 -19.12
N THR A 413 16.23 -35.09 -19.26
CA THR A 413 16.83 -36.43 -19.16
C THR A 413 17.10 -36.88 -17.72
N ARG A 414 17.29 -35.94 -16.78
CA ARG A 414 17.56 -36.25 -15.36
C ARG A 414 16.26 -36.57 -14.62
N LEU A 415 16.05 -37.85 -14.30
CA LEU A 415 14.84 -38.35 -13.62
C LEU A 415 14.47 -37.56 -12.36
N ARG A 416 15.44 -37.27 -11.48
CA ARG A 416 15.20 -36.53 -10.23
C ARG A 416 14.64 -35.12 -10.48
N LEU A 417 15.18 -34.41 -11.48
CA LEU A 417 14.72 -33.06 -11.83
C LEU A 417 13.35 -33.14 -12.52
N LYS A 418 13.15 -34.15 -13.38
CA LYS A 418 11.87 -34.42 -14.04
C LYS A 418 10.75 -34.64 -13.03
N MET A 419 10.97 -35.47 -12.00
CA MET A 419 10.01 -35.71 -10.92
C MET A 419 9.70 -34.42 -10.14
N LYS A 420 10.72 -33.61 -9.82
CA LYS A 420 10.52 -32.32 -9.13
C LYS A 420 9.69 -31.33 -9.95
N LEU A 421 9.94 -31.24 -11.25
CA LEU A 421 9.19 -30.36 -12.15
C LEU A 421 7.77 -30.85 -12.38
N ALA A 422 7.57 -32.17 -12.47
CA ALA A 422 6.25 -32.78 -12.53
C ALA A 422 5.43 -32.49 -11.26
N ASP A 423 6.04 -32.62 -10.07
CA ASP A 423 5.41 -32.23 -8.80
C ASP A 423 5.08 -30.72 -8.78
N LEU A 424 6.00 -29.86 -9.21
CA LEU A 424 5.71 -28.42 -9.32
C LEU A 424 4.54 -28.14 -10.26
N HIS A 425 4.53 -28.74 -11.45
CA HIS A 425 3.44 -28.59 -12.41
C HIS A 425 2.11 -29.06 -11.82
N TYR A 426 2.09 -30.21 -11.16
CA TYR A 426 0.89 -30.72 -10.48
C TYR A 426 0.39 -29.73 -9.42
N ARG A 427 1.29 -29.19 -8.59
CA ARG A 427 0.91 -28.21 -7.56
C ARG A 427 0.40 -26.89 -8.13
N LEU A 428 0.93 -26.44 -9.26
CA LEU A 428 0.48 -25.20 -9.90
C LEU A 428 -0.88 -25.35 -10.60
N THR A 429 -1.17 -26.54 -11.15
CA THR A 429 -2.39 -26.79 -11.93
C THR A 429 -3.55 -27.33 -11.10
N GLN A 430 -3.28 -28.28 -10.19
CA GLN A 430 -4.30 -28.99 -9.41
C GLN A 430 -4.19 -28.77 -7.90
N GLY A 431 -3.05 -28.28 -7.42
CA GLY A 431 -2.83 -28.00 -6.01
C GLY A 431 -3.54 -26.71 -5.52
N PRO A 432 -3.50 -26.45 -4.20
CA PRO A 432 -3.94 -25.17 -3.66
C PRO A 432 -3.11 -24.04 -4.26
N LYS A 433 -3.78 -22.99 -4.73
CA LYS A 433 -3.11 -21.88 -5.41
C LYS A 433 -2.13 -21.17 -4.47
N TYR A 434 -0.89 -20.99 -4.94
CA TYR A 434 0.12 -20.18 -4.28
C TYR A 434 -0.14 -18.68 -4.49
N GLY A 435 -0.33 -17.94 -3.40
CA GLY A 435 -0.49 -16.49 -3.49
C GLY A 435 -0.91 -15.88 -2.16
N PRO A 436 -1.36 -14.62 -2.18
CA PRO A 436 -1.99 -13.96 -1.05
C PRO A 436 -3.20 -14.75 -0.54
N ILE A 437 -3.09 -15.38 0.62
CA ILE A 437 -4.19 -16.15 1.23
C ILE A 437 -4.91 -15.28 2.27
N ILE A 438 -6.23 -15.18 2.16
CA ILE A 438 -7.08 -14.56 3.17
C ILE A 438 -7.51 -15.66 4.14
N SER A 439 -6.70 -15.89 5.19
CA SER A 439 -7.06 -16.81 6.29
C SER A 439 -7.77 -18.09 5.81
N LEU A 440 -9.02 -18.32 6.24
CA LEU A 440 -9.87 -19.47 5.88
C LEU A 440 -10.46 -19.43 4.46
N PHE A 441 -10.46 -18.29 3.77
CA PHE A 441 -11.08 -18.11 2.46
C PHE A 441 -10.19 -18.54 1.28
N GLY A 442 -8.91 -18.84 1.52
CA GLY A 442 -7.99 -19.29 0.49
C GLY A 442 -7.31 -18.14 -0.28
N ALA A 443 -6.69 -18.48 -1.42
CA ALA A 443 -5.89 -17.54 -2.21
C ALA A 443 -6.74 -16.53 -2.99
N ILE A 444 -6.34 -15.26 -2.95
CA ILE A 444 -6.93 -14.18 -3.73
C ILE A 444 -6.64 -14.42 -5.21
N THR A 445 -7.70 -14.54 -6.00
CA THR A 445 -7.63 -14.76 -7.44
C THR A 445 -8.46 -13.73 -8.18
N ASN A 446 -8.25 -13.62 -9.50
CA ASN A 446 -9.05 -12.74 -10.36
C ASN A 446 -10.56 -13.01 -10.25
N ARG A 447 -10.97 -14.23 -9.87
CA ARG A 447 -12.37 -14.58 -9.60
C ARG A 447 -12.92 -13.85 -8.38
N ILE A 448 -12.20 -13.84 -7.26
CA ILE A 448 -12.60 -13.11 -6.04
C ILE A 448 -12.67 -11.61 -6.36
N VAL A 449 -11.71 -11.08 -7.13
CA VAL A 449 -11.74 -9.69 -7.58
C VAL A 449 -12.95 -9.41 -8.46
N LEU A 450 -13.33 -10.31 -9.36
CA LEU A 450 -14.53 -10.19 -10.18
C LEU A 450 -15.78 -10.19 -9.31
N GLU A 451 -15.90 -11.09 -8.33
CA GLU A 451 -17.05 -11.15 -7.41
C GLU A 451 -17.18 -9.86 -6.56
N VAL A 452 -16.05 -9.31 -6.08
CA VAL A 452 -16.03 -8.03 -5.36
C VAL A 452 -16.29 -6.83 -6.29
N LYS A 453 -15.77 -6.86 -7.52
CA LYS A 453 -16.04 -5.82 -8.53
C LYS A 453 -17.51 -5.80 -8.93
N TRP A 454 -18.11 -6.97 -9.18
CA TRP A 454 -19.51 -7.07 -9.56
C TRP A 454 -20.43 -6.59 -8.43
N SER A 455 -20.17 -7.01 -7.19
CA SER A 455 -20.94 -6.50 -6.04
C SER A 455 -20.79 -4.98 -5.89
N ALA A 456 -19.57 -4.42 -5.96
CA ALA A 456 -19.36 -2.98 -5.89
C ALA A 456 -19.98 -2.21 -7.07
N PHE A 457 -19.88 -2.73 -8.29
CA PHE A 457 -20.41 -2.12 -9.51
C PHE A 457 -21.94 -2.12 -9.54
N ILE A 458 -22.57 -3.24 -9.17
CA ILE A 458 -24.02 -3.32 -8.98
C ILE A 458 -24.47 -2.32 -7.91
N LEU A 459 -23.69 -2.19 -6.83
CA LEU A 459 -23.96 -1.22 -5.77
C LEU A 459 -23.89 0.23 -6.28
N VAL A 460 -22.87 0.59 -7.07
CA VAL A 460 -22.71 1.92 -7.68
C VAL A 460 -23.86 2.23 -8.65
N ILE A 461 -24.22 1.27 -9.52
CA ILE A 461 -25.33 1.44 -10.46
C ILE A 461 -26.64 1.64 -9.69
N TYR A 462 -26.87 0.85 -8.64
CA TYR A 462 -28.05 0.99 -7.79
C TYR A 462 -28.10 2.37 -7.12
N LEU A 463 -26.98 2.87 -6.59
CA LEU A 463 -26.89 4.21 -6.01
C LEU A 463 -27.17 5.31 -7.03
N LEU A 464 -26.61 5.21 -8.23
CA LEU A 464 -26.86 6.15 -9.33
C LEU A 464 -28.32 6.12 -9.78
N PHE A 465 -28.90 4.93 -9.90
CA PHE A 465 -30.32 4.76 -10.24
C PHE A 465 -31.23 5.38 -9.18
N CYS A 466 -30.98 5.13 -7.89
CA CYS A 466 -31.71 5.76 -6.79
C CYS A 466 -31.57 7.29 -6.80
N LEU A 467 -30.38 7.82 -7.12
CA LEU A 467 -30.16 9.27 -7.25
C LEU A 467 -30.98 9.86 -8.40
N ILE A 468 -30.91 9.24 -9.58
CA ILE A 468 -31.64 9.67 -10.79
C ILE A 468 -33.15 9.63 -10.54
N PHE A 469 -33.67 8.51 -10.02
CA PHE A 469 -35.09 8.35 -9.72
C PHE A 469 -35.60 9.42 -8.74
N LYS A 470 -34.81 9.75 -7.71
CA LYS A 470 -35.16 10.80 -6.73
C LYS A 470 -35.11 12.21 -7.35
N ILE A 471 -34.17 12.48 -8.27
CA ILE A 471 -34.14 13.74 -9.04
C ILE A 471 -35.39 13.87 -9.91
N PHE A 472 -35.78 12.81 -10.64
CA PHE A 472 -36.97 12.82 -11.49
C PHE A 472 -38.27 12.95 -10.67
N SER A 473 -38.39 12.24 -9.55
CA SER A 473 -39.53 12.37 -8.62
C SER A 473 -39.62 13.78 -8.01
N SER A 474 -38.51 14.42 -7.66
CA SER A 474 -38.52 15.80 -7.14
C SER A 474 -38.90 16.85 -8.19
N ARG A 475 -38.66 16.57 -9.48
CA ARG A 475 -39.08 17.42 -10.61
C ARG A 475 -40.56 17.25 -10.94
N SER A 476 -41.13 16.04 -10.82
CA SER A 476 -42.56 15.84 -11.07
C SER A 476 -43.42 16.59 -10.05
N ILE A 477 -43.02 16.57 -8.77
CA ILE A 477 -43.76 17.26 -7.68
C ILE A 477 -43.72 18.79 -7.86
N LYS A 478 -42.62 19.37 -8.34
CA LYS A 478 -42.55 20.80 -8.67
C LYS A 478 -43.34 21.20 -9.92
N CYS A 479 -43.51 20.29 -10.89
CA CYS A 479 -44.35 20.55 -12.07
C CYS A 479 -45.85 20.49 -11.75
N GLU A 480 -46.28 19.67 -10.79
CA GLU A 480 -47.67 19.67 -10.32
C GLU A 480 -48.02 20.94 -9.52
N SER A 481 -47.11 21.45 -8.69
CA SER A 481 -47.35 22.71 -7.96
C SER A 481 -47.40 23.96 -8.87
N ILE A 482 -46.79 23.91 -10.06
CA ILE A 482 -46.82 25.01 -11.05
C ILE A 482 -48.06 24.92 -11.96
N ARG A 483 -48.76 23.78 -11.99
CA ARG A 483 -50.06 23.64 -12.69
C ARG A 483 -51.28 23.95 -11.82
N CYS A 484 -51.09 24.18 -10.52
CA CYS A 484 -52.13 24.55 -9.57
C CYS A 484 -52.05 26.01 -9.06
N LEU A 485 -51.21 26.83 -9.69
CA LEU A 485 -51.20 28.30 -9.62
C LEU A 485 -51.48 28.81 -11.03
#